data_AF-A0A9E1I9L3-F1
#
_entry.id   AF-A0A9E1I9L3-F1
#
_cell.length_a   1.000
_cell.length_b   1.000
_cell.length_c   1.000
_cell.angle_alpha   90.00
_cell.angle_beta   90.00
_cell.angle_gamma   90.00
#
_symmetry.space_group_name_H-M   'P 1'
#
loop_
_entity.id
_entity.type
_entity.pdbx_description
1 polymer ?
#
loop_
_entity_poly.entity_id
_entity_poly.type
_entity_poly.pdbx_seq_one_letter_code
_entity_poly.pdbx_strand_id
1 'polypeptide(L)' 'MKALIKKHAKEGIWLEDVPMPEVGNNDVLVKIKKTAICGTDIHIYKWDEWA' A
#
# COMPACT_ATOMS: atom_id res chain seq x y z
N MET A 1 12.44 -1.94 -2.65
CA MET A 1 11.94 -1.40 -1.36
C MET A 1 10.77 -2.24 -0.93
N LYS A 2 10.63 -2.50 0.37
CA LYS A 2 9.51 -3.30 0.88
C LYS A 2 8.21 -2.50 0.83
N ALA A 3 7.15 -3.10 0.31
CA ALA A 3 5.81 -2.52 0.25
C ALA A 3 4.75 -3.58 0.57
N LEU A 4 3.67 -3.17 1.24
CA LEU A 4 2.46 -3.96 1.36
C LEU A 4 1.57 -3.70 0.14
N ILE A 5 1.20 -4.75 -0.59
CA ILE A 5 0.51 -4.67 -1.89
C ILE A 5 -0.76 -5.49 -1.84
N LYS A 6 -1.85 -4.95 -2.40
CA LYS A 6 -3.07 -5.73 -2.72
C LYS A 6 -2.89 -6.42 -4.08
N LYS A 7 -2.26 -7.59 -4.08
CA LYS A 7 -1.89 -8.31 -5.30
C LYS A 7 -3.04 -9.08 -5.96
N HIS A 8 -4.03 -9.46 -5.16
CA HIS A 8 -5.15 -10.26 -5.62
C HIS A 8 -6.47 -9.64 -5.14
N ALA A 9 -7.51 -9.75 -5.97
CA ALA A 9 -8.89 -9.37 -5.63
C ALA A 9 -9.55 -10.41 -4.69
N LYS A 10 -8.95 -10.58 -3.50
CA LYS A 10 -9.42 -11.45 -2.42
C LYS A 10 -8.89 -10.95 -1.08
N GLU A 11 -9.39 -11.47 0.03
CA GLU A 11 -8.88 -11.15 1.36
C GLU A 11 -7.35 -11.34 1.47
N GLY A 12 -6.70 -10.39 2.15
CA GLY A 12 -5.26 -10.41 2.41
C GLY A 12 -4.50 -9.22 1.82
N ILE A 13 -3.22 -9.14 2.19
CA ILE A 13 -2.22 -8.20 1.70
C ILE A 13 -0.85 -8.89 1.69
N TRP A 14 0.04 -8.51 0.78
CA TRP A 14 1.32 -9.21 0.56
C TRP A 14 2.49 -8.26 0.68
N LEU A 15 3.53 -8.68 1.41
CA LEU A 15 4.78 -7.94 1.52
C LEU A 15 5.70 -8.34 0.37
N GLU A 16 6.03 -7.38 -0.51
CA GLU A 16 6.92 -7.61 -1.64
C GLU A 16 8.01 -6.54 -1.72
N ASP A 17 9.10 -6.88 -2.41
CA ASP A 17 10.13 -5.92 -2.81
C ASP A 17 9.80 -5.34 -4.18
N VAL A 18 9.60 -4.02 -4.24
CA VAL A 18 9.25 -3.26 -5.45
C VAL A 18 10.36 -2.28 -5.83
N PRO A 19 10.49 -1.84 -7.10
CA PRO A 19 11.43 -0.78 -7.47
C PRO A 19 11.14 0.53 -6.72
N MET A 20 12.14 1.41 -6.63
CA MET A 20 11.91 2.78 -6.16
C MET A 20 11.05 3.53 -7.19
N PRO A 21 10.04 4.31 -6.79
CA PRO A 21 9.22 5.06 -7.73
C PRO A 21 10.02 6.14 -8.46
N GLU A 22 9.64 6.40 -9.72
CA GLU A 22 10.09 7.56 -10.48
C GLU A 22 9.35 8.82 -10.02
N VAL A 23 10.00 9.97 -10.12
CA VAL A 23 9.51 11.25 -9.56
C VAL A 23 9.47 12.28 -10.68
N GLY A 24 8.28 12.80 -10.99
CA GLY A 24 8.08 13.87 -11.96
C GLY A 24 8.36 15.27 -11.39
N ASN A 25 8.13 16.29 -12.22
CA ASN A 25 8.43 17.68 -11.87
C ASN A 25 7.67 18.21 -10.64
N ASN A 26 6.49 17.67 -10.37
CA ASN A 26 5.62 18.12 -9.28
C ASN A 26 5.47 17.09 -8.15
N ASP A 27 6.27 16.02 -8.18
CA ASP A 27 6.17 14.94 -7.20
C ASP A 27 7.20 15.14 -6.08
N VAL A 28 6.90 14.57 -4.91
CA VAL A 28 7.83 14.51 -3.78
C VAL A 28 8.09 13.07 -3.40
N LEU A 29 9.37 12.71 -3.27
CA LEU A 29 9.77 11.39 -2.79
C LEU A 29 9.86 11.40 -1.26
N VAL A 30 8.91 10.73 -0.61
CA VAL A 30 8.83 10.68 0.85
C VAL A 30 9.41 9.37 1.38
N LYS A 31 10.41 9.47 2.28
CA LYS A 31 10.93 8.31 3.02
C LYS A 31 10.08 8.03 4.25
N ILE A 32 9.22 7.02 4.17
CA ILE A 32 8.37 6.60 5.30
C ILE A 32 9.24 6.12 6.47
N LYS A 33 8.99 6.66 7.67
CA LYS A 33 9.65 6.26 8.92
C LYS A 33 8.72 5.44 9.83
N LYS A 34 7.45 5.83 9.88
CA LYS A 34 6.37 5.21 10.62
C LYS A 34 5.07 5.45 9.86
N THR A 35 4.13 4.53 9.97
CA THR A 35 2.76 4.64 9.46
C THR A 35 1.80 3.99 10.45
N ALA A 36 0.51 4.27 10.32
CA ALA A 36 -0.55 3.68 11.13
C ALA A 36 -1.59 3.01 10.22
N ILE A 37 -2.44 2.17 10.82
CA ILE A 37 -3.54 1.48 10.16
C ILE A 37 -4.85 2.12 10.65
N CYS A 38 -5.74 2.43 9.72
CA CYS A 38 -7.09 2.96 10.00
C CYS A 38 -8.18 1.97 9.55
N GLY A 39 -9.46 2.32 9.77
CA GLY A 39 -10.59 1.46 9.39
C GLY A 39 -10.64 1.14 7.89
N THR A 40 -10.31 2.11 7.02
CA THR A 40 -10.28 1.89 5.56
C THR A 40 -9.30 0.81 5.15
N ASP A 41 -8.12 0.76 5.78
CA ASP A 41 -7.13 -0.29 5.51
C ASP A 41 -7.67 -1.69 5.84
N ILE A 42 -8.53 -1.79 6.86
CA ILE A 42 -9.17 -3.06 7.25
C ILE A 42 -10.20 -3.51 6.21
N HIS A 43 -10.98 -2.59 5.64
CA HIS A 43 -11.89 -2.89 4.53
C HIS A 43 -11.12 -3.42 3.33
N ILE A 44 -10.04 -2.72 2.93
CA ILE A 44 -9.15 -3.15 1.83
C ILE A 44 -8.56 -4.54 2.11
N TYR A 45 -8.10 -4.79 3.34
CA TYR A 45 -7.57 -6.09 3.72
C TYR A 45 -8.62 -7.21 3.57
N LYS A 46 -9.82 -7.01 4.12
CA LYS A 46 -10.93 -7.98 4.06
C LYS A 46 -11.47 -8.20 2.65
N TRP A 47 -11.30 -7.22 1.76
CA TRP A 47 -11.88 -7.24 0.42
C TRP A 47 -13.41 -7.37 0.48
N ASP A 48 -14.03 -6.54 1.31
CA ASP A 48 -15.47 -6.47 1.49
C ASP A 48 -16.13 -5.48 0.51
N GLU A 49 -17.44 -5.26 0.65
CA GLU A 49 -18.22 -4.38 -0.24
C GLU A 49 -17.77 -2.90 -0.23
N TRP A 50 -16.90 -2.52 0.71
CA TRP A 50 -16.38 -1.16 0.84
C TRP A 50 -14.95 -0.99 0.28
N ALA A 51 -14.37 -2.07 -0.27
CA ALA A 51 -12.99 -2.15 -0.77
C ALA A 51 -12.85 -2.04 -2.29
#